data_AF-A0A9D8Q720-F1
#
_entry.id   AF-A0A9D8Q720-F1
#
_cell.length_a   1.000
_cell.length_b   1.000
_cell.length_c   1.000
_cell.angle_alpha   90.00
_cell.angle_beta   90.00
_cell.angle_gamma   90.00
#
_symmetry.space_group_name_H-M   'P 1'
#
loop_
_entity.id
_entity.type
_entity.pdbx_description
1 polymer ?
#
loop_
_entity_poly.entity_id
_entity_poly.type
_entity_poly.pdbx_seq_one_letter_code
_entity_poly.pdbx_strand_id
1 'polypeptide(L)'
;MDRRTLMAGLGALAAWPGVAAAQGAGAYGFAFDRPGGGGRLAFSDYRGRPILHDAGDLLFDSIRNDFGDSGVFTLALGLHGVEAVVFTPVGVGYGFSRQLAGEQAEALSARFAEQCRALGTQMTMVQGGRCALRLSPPERPAFQADPASAVAPAVRPAPVVGPVRAPRPEWLADAVPDDARITPLQIGPLRLLGLRIAPRQIVGRRMLWVESFWCIDEPVAADLRLQFRALPMRSSTMPPWGEGMDHDPCDWMWPTSLWEPGRIYRDRYGLRPPRPGLLES
;
A
#
# COMPACT_ATOMS: atom_id res chain seq x y z
N MET A 1 -28.41 -14.80 -13.82
CA MET A 1 -27.76 -13.57 -13.32
C MET A 1 -27.40 -13.79 -11.87
N ASP A 2 -26.11 -13.91 -11.56
CA ASP A 2 -25.40 -13.21 -10.49
C ASP A 2 -24.04 -13.92 -10.31
N ARG A 3 -22.94 -13.23 -10.64
CA ARG A 3 -21.56 -13.70 -10.45
C ARG A 3 -20.82 -12.57 -9.75
N ARG A 4 -20.83 -12.61 -8.42
CA ARG A 4 -19.85 -11.92 -7.59
C ARG A 4 -18.61 -12.81 -7.50
N THR A 5 -17.53 -12.40 -8.16
CA THR A 5 -16.19 -12.94 -7.91
C THR A 5 -15.37 -11.81 -7.31
N LEU A 6 -15.20 -11.87 -5.99
CA LEU A 6 -14.29 -11.03 -5.23
C LEU A 6 -12.92 -11.71 -5.28
N MET A 7 -11.94 -11.12 -5.97
CA MET A 7 -10.57 -11.62 -5.97
C MET A 7 -9.80 -10.94 -4.84
N ALA A 8 -9.71 -11.61 -3.69
CA ALA A 8 -8.71 -11.33 -2.67
C ALA A 8 -7.53 -12.29 -2.90
N GLY A 9 -6.32 -11.74 -3.04
CA GLY A 9 -5.11 -12.53 -3.30
C GLY A 9 -4.00 -12.20 -2.32
N LEU A 10 -3.92 -12.98 -1.24
CA LEU A 10 -2.71 -13.18 -0.43
C LEU A 10 -2.04 -14.45 -0.98
N GLY A 11 -0.87 -14.32 -1.60
CA GLY A 11 -0.08 -15.44 -2.11
C GLY A 11 1.10 -15.74 -1.21
N ALA A 12 0.91 -16.63 -0.23
CA ALA A 12 1.99 -17.25 0.51
C ALA A 12 2.67 -18.31 -0.38
N LEU A 13 3.98 -18.19 -0.58
CA LEU A 13 4.81 -19.21 -1.21
C LEU A 13 5.00 -20.38 -0.23
N ALA A 14 4.23 -21.46 -0.40
CA ALA A 14 4.52 -22.74 0.19
C ALA A 14 4.68 -23.77 -0.94
N ALA A 15 5.93 -24.04 -1.33
CA ALA A 15 6.25 -25.19 -2.15
C ALA A 15 6.14 -26.46 -1.28
N TRP A 16 5.14 -27.30 -1.54
CA TRP A 16 5.12 -28.67 -1.01
C TRP A 16 6.07 -29.54 -1.82
N PRO A 17 6.98 -30.30 -1.19
CA PRO A 17 7.84 -31.21 -1.92
C PRO A 17 7.08 -32.50 -2.23
N GLY A 18 6.99 -32.81 -3.53
CA GLY A 18 6.80 -34.19 -3.99
C GLY A 18 5.41 -34.54 -4.46
N VAL A 19 4.98 -34.00 -5.61
CA VAL A 19 4.34 -34.79 -6.68
C VAL A 19 4.68 -34.12 -8.00
N ALA A 20 5.36 -34.87 -8.89
CA ALA A 20 5.54 -34.47 -10.27
C ALA A 20 4.18 -34.42 -10.97
N ALA A 21 3.73 -33.22 -11.33
CA ALA A 21 2.68 -33.03 -12.32
C ALA A 21 3.04 -31.81 -13.17
N ALA A 22 3.50 -32.10 -14.39
CA ALA A 22 3.67 -31.12 -15.45
C ALA A 22 2.32 -30.46 -15.76
N GLN A 23 2.08 -29.25 -15.24
CA GLN A 23 1.12 -28.28 -15.77
C GLN A 23 1.76 -26.91 -15.67
N GLY A 24 1.76 -26.17 -16.78
CA GLY A 24 2.50 -24.92 -16.98
C GLY A 24 2.28 -23.90 -15.86
N ALA A 25 3.29 -23.76 -15.01
CA ALA A 25 3.30 -22.79 -13.92
C ALA A 25 3.62 -21.40 -14.50
N GLY A 26 2.60 -20.68 -14.96
CA GLY A 26 2.71 -19.23 -15.10
C GLY A 26 2.88 -18.63 -13.70
N ALA A 27 3.96 -17.89 -13.46
CA ALA A 27 4.14 -17.19 -12.18
C ALA A 27 3.61 -15.77 -12.28
N TYR A 28 2.63 -15.44 -11.44
CA TYR A 28 2.02 -14.12 -11.42
C TYR A 28 2.89 -13.18 -10.58
N GLY A 29 3.35 -12.07 -11.15
CA GLY A 29 4.12 -11.03 -10.46
C GLY A 29 3.33 -9.73 -10.44
N PHE A 30 2.74 -9.39 -9.30
CA PHE A 30 1.92 -8.20 -9.14
C PHE A 30 2.76 -6.98 -8.78
N ALA A 31 2.39 -5.85 -9.35
CA ALA A 31 2.99 -4.55 -9.14
C ALA A 31 1.97 -3.50 -9.59
N PHE A 32 2.04 -2.30 -9.03
CA PHE A 32 0.90 -1.38 -8.92
C PHE A 32 1.32 0.08 -9.30
N ASP A 33 0.59 1.18 -9.01
CA ASP A 33 1.00 2.61 -9.32
C ASP A 33 0.53 3.64 -8.26
N ARG A 34 1.23 4.77 -8.06
CA ARG A 34 0.88 5.83 -7.11
C ARG A 34 0.24 7.04 -7.82
N PRO A 35 -0.98 7.46 -7.47
CA PRO A 35 -1.51 8.73 -7.96
C PRO A 35 -0.80 9.92 -7.27
N GLY A 36 0.00 10.67 -8.04
CA GLY A 36 0.52 11.99 -7.65
C GLY A 36 2.00 12.08 -7.25
N GLY A 37 2.80 11.03 -7.49
CA GLY A 37 4.26 11.14 -7.56
C GLY A 37 4.69 11.23 -9.02
N GLY A 38 5.66 12.07 -9.38
CA GLY A 38 6.16 12.20 -10.75
C GLY A 38 6.92 10.96 -11.29
N GLY A 39 6.68 9.77 -10.74
CA GLY A 39 7.18 8.51 -11.27
C GLY A 39 6.34 8.08 -12.47
N ARG A 40 6.99 7.60 -13.51
CA ARG A 40 6.31 7.05 -14.69
C ARG A 40 6.26 5.55 -14.51
N LEU A 41 5.06 4.98 -14.42
CA LEU A 41 4.88 3.53 -14.51
C LEU A 41 5.49 3.07 -15.82
N ALA A 42 6.58 2.32 -15.74
CA ALA A 42 7.33 1.99 -16.93
C ALA A 42 8.08 0.67 -16.76
N PHE A 43 8.26 0.00 -17.88
CA PHE A 43 9.11 -1.17 -17.97
C PHE A 43 10.39 -0.79 -18.70
N SER A 44 11.53 -1.28 -18.21
CA SER A 44 12.79 -1.26 -18.96
C SER A 44 13.46 -2.63 -18.90
N ASP A 45 14.10 -3.04 -20.00
CA ASP A 45 15.05 -4.14 -19.97
C ASP A 45 16.48 -3.66 -19.70
N TYR A 46 17.18 -4.29 -18.76
CA TYR A 46 18.61 -4.07 -18.53
C TYR A 46 19.35 -5.41 -18.57
N ARG A 47 20.07 -5.67 -19.66
CA ARG A 47 20.82 -6.92 -19.91
C ARG A 47 19.93 -8.18 -19.81
N GLY A 48 18.73 -8.16 -20.40
CA GLY A 48 17.79 -9.28 -20.33
C GLY A 48 17.18 -9.46 -18.93
N ARG A 49 17.14 -8.39 -18.13
CA ARG A 49 16.48 -8.36 -16.82
C ARG A 49 15.33 -7.35 -16.90
N PRO A 50 14.07 -7.82 -16.77
CA PRO A 50 12.95 -6.91 -16.64
C PRO A 50 13.11 -6.09 -15.36
N ILE A 51 13.07 -4.77 -15.49
CA ILE A 51 12.94 -3.84 -14.38
C ILE A 51 11.58 -3.18 -14.52
N LEU A 52 10.75 -3.39 -13.51
CA LEU A 52 9.48 -2.72 -13.39
C LEU A 52 9.64 -1.51 -12.47
N HIS A 53 9.41 -0.32 -13.02
CA HIS A 53 9.52 0.94 -12.29
C HIS A 53 8.16 1.32 -11.71
N ASP A 54 8.19 1.78 -10.46
CA ASP A 54 7.06 2.39 -9.73
C ASP A 54 5.80 1.52 -9.65
N ALA A 55 5.97 0.35 -9.02
CA ALA A 55 4.96 -0.66 -8.77
C ALA A 55 3.90 -0.28 -7.68
N GLY A 56 3.47 0.99 -7.55
CA GLY A 56 2.56 1.63 -6.54
C GLY A 56 1.40 0.88 -5.83
N ASP A 57 0.08 1.17 -6.04
CA ASP A 57 -1.06 0.73 -5.19
C ASP A 57 -2.22 -0.08 -5.89
N LEU A 58 -2.62 -1.25 -5.34
CA LEU A 58 -3.83 -2.03 -5.75
C LEU A 58 -5.09 -1.59 -4.99
N LEU A 59 -4.90 -1.02 -3.81
CA LEU A 59 -5.95 -0.51 -2.94
C LEU A 59 -5.52 0.87 -2.50
N PHE A 60 -6.43 1.84 -2.60
CA PHE A 60 -6.16 3.20 -2.20
C PHE A 60 -7.12 3.62 -1.11
N ASP A 61 -6.56 4.15 -0.03
CA ASP A 61 -7.24 4.48 1.21
C ASP A 61 -7.64 5.97 1.31
N SER A 62 -7.38 6.77 0.28
CA SER A 62 -7.81 8.18 0.29
C SER A 62 -9.14 8.35 -0.41
N ILE A 63 -10.02 9.13 0.21
CA ILE A 63 -11.32 9.49 -0.35
C ILE A 63 -11.11 10.21 -1.69
N ARG A 64 -11.76 9.67 -2.73
CA ARG A 64 -11.78 10.22 -4.08
C ARG A 64 -13.05 9.81 -4.81
N ASN A 65 -13.47 10.66 -5.75
CA ASN A 65 -14.66 10.45 -6.57
C ASN A 65 -14.30 10.00 -8.00
N ASP A 66 -13.00 9.87 -8.29
CA ASP A 66 -12.43 9.43 -9.55
C ASP A 66 -11.66 8.09 -9.38
N PHE A 67 -11.42 7.40 -10.49
CA PHE A 67 -10.48 6.27 -10.51
C PHE A 67 -9.08 6.81 -10.82
N GLY A 68 -8.11 6.49 -9.95
CA GLY A 68 -6.71 6.65 -10.29
C GLY A 68 -6.29 5.60 -11.32
N ASP A 69 -5.46 6.00 -12.29
CA ASP A 69 -4.83 5.07 -13.21
C ASP A 69 -3.87 4.13 -12.44
N SER A 70 -3.89 2.84 -12.77
CA SER A 70 -2.99 1.80 -12.24
C SER A 70 -3.01 0.57 -13.15
N GLY A 71 -2.33 -0.51 -12.77
CA GLY A 71 -2.50 -1.78 -13.45
C GLY A 71 -1.93 -2.96 -12.69
N VAL A 72 -2.14 -4.13 -13.29
CA VAL A 72 -1.66 -5.42 -12.82
C VAL A 72 -0.74 -6.01 -13.86
N PHE A 73 0.42 -6.49 -13.43
CA PHE A 73 1.38 -7.19 -14.28
C PHE A 73 1.21 -8.70 -14.12
N THR A 74 1.27 -9.42 -15.24
CA THR A 74 1.35 -10.87 -15.28
C THR A 74 2.65 -11.26 -15.96
N LEU A 75 3.44 -12.12 -15.31
CA LEU A 75 4.73 -12.57 -15.82
C LEU A 75 4.59 -14.00 -16.36
N ALA A 76 5.24 -14.30 -17.47
CA ALA A 76 5.50 -15.68 -17.87
C ALA A 76 6.95 -16.00 -17.54
N LEU A 77 7.18 -17.06 -16.75
CA LEU A 77 8.53 -17.52 -16.42
C LEU A 77 8.86 -18.74 -17.28
N GLY A 78 10.07 -18.74 -17.83
CA GLY A 78 10.70 -19.92 -18.39
C GLY A 78 12.01 -20.24 -17.68
N LEU A 79 12.71 -21.25 -18.20
CA LEU A 79 13.94 -21.78 -17.60
C LEU A 79 15.05 -20.74 -17.46
N HIS A 80 15.03 -19.70 -18.30
CA HIS A 80 16.08 -18.68 -18.37
C HIS A 80 15.66 -17.33 -17.77
N GLY A 81 14.43 -17.20 -17.25
CA GLY A 81 13.92 -15.99 -16.61
C GLY A 81 12.51 -15.62 -17.09
N VAL A 82 12.17 -14.34 -17.02
CA VAL A 82 10.88 -13.83 -17.49
C VAL A 82 10.88 -13.77 -19.02
N GLU A 83 9.92 -14.45 -19.64
CA GLU A 83 9.74 -14.55 -21.10
C GLU A 83 8.60 -13.67 -21.61
N ALA A 84 7.68 -13.25 -20.75
CA ALA A 84 6.67 -12.29 -21.11
C ALA A 84 6.19 -11.47 -19.91
N VAL A 85 5.73 -10.26 -20.20
CA VAL A 85 5.04 -9.38 -19.25
C VAL A 85 3.75 -8.91 -19.90
N VAL A 86 2.62 -9.01 -19.20
CA VAL A 86 1.33 -8.47 -19.64
C VAL A 86 0.86 -7.43 -18.64
N PHE A 87 0.63 -6.22 -19.09
CA PHE A 87 0.00 -5.15 -18.34
C PHE A 87 -1.51 -5.18 -18.54
N THR A 88 -2.24 -5.21 -17.42
CA THR A 88 -3.70 -5.12 -17.37
C THR A 88 -4.12 -3.81 -16.70
N PRO A 89 -4.80 -2.90 -17.41
CA PRO A 89 -5.16 -1.59 -16.86
C PRO A 89 -6.24 -1.71 -15.77
N VAL A 90 -6.03 -1.03 -14.66
CA VAL A 90 -6.91 -1.02 -13.48
C VAL A 90 -7.16 0.42 -13.05
N GLY A 91 -8.41 0.71 -12.68
CA GLY A 91 -8.79 1.94 -12.00
C GLY A 91 -8.87 1.71 -10.49
N VAL A 92 -8.22 2.56 -9.70
CA VAL A 92 -8.17 2.46 -8.24
C VAL A 92 -9.06 3.53 -7.60
N GLY A 93 -10.07 3.08 -6.85
CA GLY A 93 -10.99 3.90 -6.08
C GLY A 93 -10.74 3.81 -4.56
N TYR A 94 -11.63 4.39 -3.76
CA TYR A 94 -11.53 4.35 -2.29
C TYR A 94 -11.89 2.96 -1.74
N GLY A 95 -10.89 2.19 -1.31
CA GLY A 95 -11.06 0.85 -0.75
C GLY A 95 -11.39 -0.24 -1.77
N PHE A 96 -11.30 0.05 -3.08
CA PHE A 96 -11.53 -0.95 -4.12
C PHE A 96 -10.77 -0.64 -5.42
N SER A 97 -10.62 -1.66 -6.26
CA SER A 97 -10.07 -1.54 -7.60
C SER A 97 -10.96 -2.25 -8.61
N ARG A 98 -10.91 -1.78 -9.85
CA ARG A 98 -11.67 -2.37 -10.96
C ARG A 98 -10.82 -2.41 -12.21
N GLN A 99 -10.76 -3.57 -12.86
CA GLN A 99 -10.17 -3.67 -14.19
C GLN A 99 -10.91 -2.74 -15.17
N LEU A 100 -10.17 -1.90 -15.87
CA LEU A 100 -10.73 -1.03 -16.91
C LEU A 100 -11.07 -1.87 -18.15
N ALA A 101 -12.04 -1.40 -18.94
CA ALA A 101 -12.45 -2.02 -20.19
C ALA A 101 -12.75 -0.95 -21.25
N GLY A 102 -12.78 -1.37 -22.53
CA GLY A 102 -13.07 -0.49 -23.67
C GLY A 102 -12.05 0.66 -23.79
N GLU A 103 -12.53 1.84 -24.16
CA GLU A 103 -11.71 3.03 -24.44
C GLU A 103 -10.81 3.42 -23.25
N GLN A 104 -11.27 3.25 -22.01
CA GLN A 104 -10.48 3.57 -20.82
C GLN A 104 -9.25 2.66 -20.67
N ALA A 105 -9.43 1.36 -20.95
CA ALA A 105 -8.34 0.39 -20.93
C ALA A 105 -7.32 0.68 -22.05
N GLU A 106 -7.82 0.96 -23.24
CA GLU A 106 -6.99 1.28 -24.41
C GLU A 106 -6.18 2.55 -24.20
N ALA A 107 -6.80 3.62 -23.69
CA ALA A 107 -6.12 4.87 -23.39
C ALA A 107 -5.04 4.73 -22.31
N LEU A 108 -5.30 3.95 -21.25
CA LEU A 108 -4.29 3.71 -20.21
C LEU A 108 -3.14 2.84 -20.73
N SER A 109 -3.42 1.76 -21.45
CA SER A 109 -2.39 0.92 -22.05
C SER A 109 -1.56 1.67 -23.10
N ALA A 110 -2.15 2.56 -23.89
CA ALA A 110 -1.42 3.39 -24.84
C ALA A 110 -0.45 4.35 -24.14
N ARG A 111 -0.89 5.00 -23.06
CA ARG A 111 -0.01 5.87 -22.24
C ARG A 111 1.13 5.08 -21.60
N PHE A 112 0.84 3.91 -21.04
CA PHE A 112 1.87 3.04 -20.47
C PHE A 112 2.87 2.55 -21.53
N ALA A 113 2.39 2.15 -22.72
CA ALA A 113 3.25 1.73 -23.82
C ALA A 113 4.19 2.87 -24.27
N GLU A 114 3.69 4.11 -24.31
CA GLU A 114 4.49 5.29 -24.62
C GLU A 114 5.56 5.58 -23.55
N GLN A 115 5.23 5.41 -22.27
CA GLN A 115 6.18 5.53 -21.17
C GLN A 115 7.29 4.46 -21.26
N CYS A 116 6.94 3.21 -21.58
CA CYS A 116 7.91 2.14 -21.82
C CYS A 116 8.81 2.45 -23.03
N ARG A 117 8.23 3.01 -24.11
CA ARG A 117 8.96 3.38 -25.31
C ARG A 117 10.02 4.44 -25.03
N ALA A 118 9.71 5.41 -24.16
CA ALA A 118 10.68 6.40 -23.71
C ALA A 118 11.88 5.80 -22.96
N LEU A 119 11.74 4.58 -22.42
CA LEU A 119 12.81 3.80 -21.80
C LEU A 119 13.44 2.75 -22.74
N GLY A 120 13.12 2.80 -24.03
CA GLY A 120 13.65 1.87 -25.03
C GLY A 120 12.94 0.51 -25.07
N THR A 121 11.77 0.36 -24.44
CA THR A 121 10.99 -0.89 -24.46
C THR A 121 9.71 -0.74 -25.27
N GLN A 122 9.49 -1.62 -26.24
CA GLN A 122 8.30 -1.61 -27.08
C GLN A 122 7.24 -2.62 -26.59
N MET A 123 6.10 -2.11 -26.15
CA MET A 123 4.93 -2.92 -25.81
C MET A 123 4.07 -3.18 -27.05
N THR A 124 3.42 -4.34 -27.10
CA THR A 124 2.44 -4.71 -28.13
C THR A 124 1.04 -4.74 -27.52
N MET A 125 0.08 -4.06 -28.15
CA MET A 125 -1.32 -4.10 -27.69
C MET A 125 -1.91 -5.51 -27.85
N VAL A 126 -2.68 -5.97 -26.87
CA VAL A 126 -3.38 -7.26 -26.89
C VAL A 126 -4.86 -7.07 -26.54
N GLN A 127 -5.67 -8.12 -26.73
CA GLN A 127 -7.12 -8.04 -26.55
C GLN A 127 -7.56 -7.54 -25.17
N GLY A 128 -8.64 -6.76 -25.17
CA GLY A 128 -9.26 -6.20 -23.97
C GLY A 128 -8.52 -4.99 -23.41
N GLY A 129 -7.86 -4.19 -24.28
CA GLY A 129 -7.16 -2.97 -23.90
C GLY A 129 -5.92 -3.21 -23.04
N ARG A 130 -5.30 -4.39 -23.13
CA ARG A 130 -4.06 -4.76 -22.43
C ARG A 130 -2.85 -4.51 -23.33
N CYS A 131 -1.64 -4.55 -22.77
CA CYS A 131 -0.43 -4.62 -23.59
C CYS A 131 0.57 -5.63 -23.04
N ALA A 132 1.39 -6.19 -23.91
CA ALA A 132 2.31 -7.26 -23.60
C ALA A 132 3.71 -6.98 -24.18
N LEU A 133 4.72 -7.47 -23.49
CA LEU A 133 6.10 -7.54 -23.93
C LEU A 133 6.52 -8.99 -23.94
N ARG A 134 7.10 -9.44 -25.05
CA ARG A 134 7.84 -10.71 -25.08
C ARG A 134 9.31 -10.42 -24.87
N LEU A 135 9.94 -11.27 -24.06
CA LEU A 135 11.34 -11.23 -23.73
C LEU A 135 11.99 -12.54 -24.17
N SER A 136 13.28 -12.47 -24.49
CA SER A 136 14.09 -13.64 -24.78
C SER A 136 15.27 -13.63 -23.81
N PRO A 137 15.04 -14.01 -22.53
CA PRO A 137 16.10 -13.94 -21.54
C PRO A 137 17.25 -14.87 -21.95
N PRO A 138 18.51 -14.41 -21.91
CA PRO A 138 19.65 -15.22 -22.31
C PRO A 138 19.81 -16.41 -21.35
N GLU A 139 20.45 -17.48 -21.84
CA GLU A 139 20.88 -18.59 -20.99
C GLU A 139 21.76 -18.06 -19.85
N ARG A 140 21.47 -18.51 -18.64
CA ARG A 140 22.18 -18.06 -17.44
C ARG A 140 22.90 -19.24 -16.81
N PRO A 141 24.08 -19.02 -16.21
CA PRO A 141 24.66 -20.01 -15.31
C PRO A 141 23.59 -20.41 -14.30
N ALA A 142 23.38 -21.72 -14.14
CA ALA A 142 22.49 -22.21 -13.11
C ALA A 142 22.89 -21.55 -11.79
N PHE A 143 21.91 -21.02 -11.06
CA PHE A 143 22.16 -20.52 -9.72
C PHE A 143 22.74 -21.68 -8.90
N GLN A 144 24.05 -21.66 -8.69
CA GLN A 144 24.70 -22.57 -7.75
C GLN A 144 24.51 -21.94 -6.38
N ALA A 145 23.49 -22.41 -5.67
CA ALA A 145 23.40 -22.15 -4.25
C ALA A 145 24.74 -22.56 -3.63
N ASP A 146 25.34 -21.68 -2.83
CA ASP A 146 26.52 -22.03 -2.05
C ASP A 146 26.20 -23.30 -1.24
N PRO A 147 26.96 -24.39 -1.36
CA PRO A 147 26.72 -25.60 -0.56
C PRO A 147 26.76 -25.32 0.95
N ALA A 148 27.43 -24.25 1.41
CA ALA A 148 27.32 -23.79 2.80
C ALA A 148 25.94 -23.21 3.15
N SER A 149 25.18 -22.73 2.16
CA SER A 149 23.76 -22.34 2.28
C SER A 149 22.79 -23.52 2.08
N ALA A 150 23.29 -24.73 1.77
CA ALA A 150 22.46 -25.94 1.62
C ALA A 150 22.03 -26.56 2.96
N VAL A 151 22.53 -26.05 4.08
CA VAL A 151 21.80 -26.19 5.34
C VAL A 151 20.53 -25.38 5.14
N ALA A 152 19.44 -26.07 4.77
CA ALA A 152 18.12 -25.47 4.73
C ALA A 152 18.00 -24.63 5.99
N PRO A 153 17.86 -23.29 5.91
CA PRO A 153 17.64 -22.49 7.11
C PRO A 153 16.48 -23.19 7.79
N ALA A 154 16.70 -23.67 9.02
CA ALA A 154 15.72 -24.45 9.76
C ALA A 154 14.38 -23.78 9.50
N VAL A 155 13.49 -24.47 8.77
CA VAL A 155 12.28 -23.86 8.23
C VAL A 155 11.51 -23.42 9.45
N ARG A 156 11.73 -22.17 9.86
CA ARG A 156 10.91 -21.53 10.86
C ARG A 156 9.59 -21.46 10.12
N PRO A 157 8.55 -22.19 10.56
CA PRO A 157 7.24 -21.96 9.98
C PRO A 157 7.04 -20.46 9.99
N ALA A 158 6.75 -19.89 8.81
CA ALA A 158 6.45 -18.47 8.73
C ALA A 158 5.49 -18.18 9.88
N PRO A 159 5.80 -17.22 10.77
CA PRO A 159 4.94 -16.98 11.92
C PRO A 159 3.54 -16.80 11.36
N VAL A 160 2.64 -17.71 11.74
CA VAL A 160 1.26 -17.63 11.31
C VAL A 160 0.80 -16.24 11.71
N VAL A 161 0.47 -15.41 10.73
CA VAL A 161 -0.07 -14.08 10.97
C VAL A 161 -1.44 -14.29 11.58
N GLY A 162 -1.45 -14.47 12.91
CA GLY A 162 -2.64 -14.62 13.72
C GLY A 162 -3.12 -13.26 14.21
N PRO A 163 -4.34 -13.19 14.76
CA PRO A 163 -4.82 -11.97 15.39
C PRO A 163 -3.84 -11.56 16.49
N VAL A 164 -3.54 -10.27 16.55
CA VAL A 164 -2.79 -9.70 17.66
C VAL A 164 -3.61 -9.94 18.93
N ARG A 165 -3.02 -10.62 19.92
CA ARG A 165 -3.74 -11.04 21.15
C ARG A 165 -3.53 -10.10 22.34
N ALA A 166 -2.53 -9.24 22.25
CA ALA A 166 -2.17 -8.27 23.27
C ALA A 166 -1.62 -7.02 22.57
N PRO A 167 -1.81 -5.82 23.12
CA PRO A 167 -1.26 -4.61 22.54
C PRO A 167 0.26 -4.71 22.53
N ARG A 168 0.88 -4.23 21.44
CA ARG A 168 2.33 -4.15 21.40
C ARG A 168 2.84 -3.07 22.37
N PRO A 169 4.02 -3.26 22.98
CA PRO A 169 4.56 -2.29 23.93
C PRO A 169 4.67 -0.87 23.37
N GLU A 170 4.99 -0.70 22.09
CA GLU A 170 5.11 0.62 21.44
C GLU A 170 3.78 1.37 21.28
N TRP A 171 2.65 0.67 21.44
CA TRP A 171 1.29 1.23 21.46
C TRP A 171 0.83 1.59 22.87
N LEU A 172 1.63 1.30 23.89
CA LEU A 172 1.34 1.64 25.27
C LEU A 172 2.29 2.74 25.73
N ALA A 173 1.83 3.51 26.71
CA ALA A 173 2.68 4.45 27.42
C ALA A 173 2.40 4.34 28.92
N ASP A 174 3.45 4.37 29.74
CA ASP A 174 3.27 4.42 31.20
C ASP A 174 2.84 5.82 31.65
N ALA A 175 3.26 6.85 30.91
CA ALA A 175 2.87 8.23 31.13
C ALA A 175 2.90 9.01 29.81
N VAL A 176 2.09 10.06 29.72
CA VAL A 176 2.18 11.03 28.62
C VAL A 176 3.46 11.85 28.77
N PRO A 177 4.30 11.98 27.71
CA PRO A 177 5.46 12.86 27.72
C PRO A 177 5.07 14.32 27.97
N ASP A 178 5.87 15.07 28.72
CA ASP A 178 5.50 16.42 29.17
C ASP A 178 5.31 17.42 28.04
N ASP A 179 6.10 17.32 26.97
CA ASP A 179 5.99 18.15 25.77
C ASP A 179 4.80 17.78 24.87
N ALA A 180 4.19 16.61 25.09
CA ALA A 180 2.96 16.17 24.43
C ALA A 180 1.73 16.40 25.30
N ARG A 181 1.89 16.63 26.62
CA ARG A 181 0.77 16.72 27.56
C ARG A 181 -0.13 17.90 27.24
N ILE A 182 -1.44 17.66 27.24
CA ILE A 182 -2.47 18.70 27.13
C ILE A 182 -3.40 18.63 28.34
N THR A 183 -4.26 19.64 28.50
CA THR A 183 -5.45 19.48 29.37
C THR A 183 -6.30 18.35 28.79
N PRO A 184 -6.61 17.29 29.57
CA PRO A 184 -7.34 16.15 29.05
C PRO A 184 -8.67 16.56 28.40
N LEU A 185 -8.93 16.03 27.20
CA LEU A 185 -10.13 16.33 26.43
C LEU A 185 -10.96 15.06 26.25
N GLN A 186 -12.20 15.09 26.74
CA GLN A 186 -13.15 14.00 26.53
C GLN A 186 -13.78 14.12 25.13
N ILE A 187 -13.68 13.06 24.33
CA ILE A 187 -14.22 12.97 22.97
C ILE A 187 -15.03 11.67 22.89
N GLY A 188 -16.33 11.76 23.16
CA GLY A 188 -17.16 10.58 23.34
C GLY A 188 -16.59 9.68 24.45
N PRO A 189 -16.41 8.37 24.23
CA PRO A 189 -15.87 7.46 25.24
C PRO A 189 -14.34 7.47 25.34
N LEU A 190 -13.64 8.17 24.43
CA LEU A 190 -12.18 8.31 24.44
C LEU A 190 -11.78 9.62 25.13
N ARG A 191 -10.69 9.58 25.88
CA ARG A 191 -10.07 10.76 26.48
C ARG A 191 -8.68 10.98 25.90
N LEU A 192 -8.47 12.12 25.25
CA LEU A 192 -7.16 12.54 24.76
C LEU A 192 -6.37 13.17 25.91
N LEU A 193 -5.19 12.63 26.20
CA LEU A 193 -4.31 13.06 27.28
C LEU A 193 -3.09 13.84 26.76
N GLY A 194 -2.68 13.58 25.53
CA GLY A 194 -1.52 14.22 24.93
C GLY A 194 -1.50 14.17 23.41
N LEU A 195 -0.84 15.15 22.80
CA LEU A 195 -0.67 15.30 21.38
C LEU A 195 0.69 15.95 21.08
N ARG A 196 1.46 15.35 20.17
CA ARG A 196 2.68 15.92 19.60
C ARG A 196 2.58 15.90 18.09
N ILE A 197 2.97 16.99 17.44
CA ILE A 197 2.93 17.12 15.98
C ILE A 197 4.32 17.47 15.45
N ALA A 198 4.76 16.76 14.41
CA ALA A 198 6.04 17.00 13.75
C ALA A 198 5.92 16.98 12.21
N PRO A 199 6.57 17.90 11.48
CA PRO A 199 7.33 19.04 12.01
C PRO A 199 6.42 20.15 12.56
N ARG A 200 6.94 20.98 13.48
CA ARG A 200 6.21 22.14 14.04
C ARG A 200 6.10 23.32 13.06
N GLN A 201 6.94 23.33 12.04
CA GLN A 201 6.89 24.27 10.92
C GLN A 201 6.91 23.48 9.63
N ILE A 202 6.06 23.89 8.70
CA ILE A 202 5.93 23.25 7.40
C ILE A 202 6.30 24.28 6.35
N VAL A 203 7.27 23.94 5.51
CA VAL A 203 7.54 24.65 4.26
C VAL A 203 7.16 23.71 3.12
N GLY A 204 6.16 24.09 2.34
CA GLY A 204 5.66 23.33 1.21
C GLY A 204 4.96 22.01 1.56
N ARG A 205 4.84 21.13 0.56
CA ARG A 205 4.05 19.90 0.64
C ARG A 205 4.83 18.77 1.34
N ARG A 206 4.42 18.40 2.55
CA ARG A 206 4.96 17.23 3.27
C ARG A 206 3.98 16.65 4.28
N MET A 207 4.28 15.44 4.75
CA MET A 207 3.56 14.77 5.83
C MET A 207 3.69 15.53 7.14
N LEU A 208 2.59 15.57 7.90
CA LEU A 208 2.57 15.89 9.32
C LEU A 208 2.40 14.59 10.12
N TRP A 209 3.28 14.33 11.06
CA TRP A 209 3.18 13.21 11.97
C TRP A 209 2.49 13.66 13.25
N VAL A 210 1.41 12.97 13.60
CA VAL A 210 0.67 13.14 14.84
C VAL A 210 0.99 11.95 15.73
N GLU A 211 1.49 12.22 16.92
CA GLU A 211 1.62 11.25 18.01
C GLU A 211 0.60 11.64 19.08
N SER A 212 -0.31 10.73 19.42
CA SER A 212 -1.43 10.98 20.31
C SER A 212 -1.51 9.94 21.42
N PHE A 213 -1.98 10.36 22.59
CA PHE A 213 -2.04 9.54 23.80
C PHE A 213 -3.46 9.54 24.34
N TRP A 214 -4.07 8.37 24.43
CA TRP A 214 -5.48 8.21 24.70
C TRP A 214 -5.72 7.26 25.87
N CYS A 215 -6.86 7.42 26.54
CA CYS A 215 -7.36 6.50 27.55
C CYS A 215 -8.87 6.33 27.36
N ILE A 216 -9.41 5.24 27.87
CA ILE A 216 -10.86 5.08 28.09
C ILE A 216 -11.12 4.95 29.59
N ASP A 217 -12.31 5.37 30.03
CA ASP A 217 -12.74 5.26 31.43
C ASP A 217 -13.58 4.02 31.68
N GLU A 218 -14.27 3.57 30.64
CA GLU A 218 -15.17 2.43 30.65
C GLU A 218 -14.99 1.65 29.34
N PRO A 219 -15.23 0.33 29.33
CA PRO A 219 -15.13 -0.49 28.13
C PRO A 219 -16.00 0.06 26.99
N VAL A 220 -15.46 0.07 25.77
CA VAL A 220 -16.16 0.54 24.57
C VAL A 220 -16.66 -0.66 23.77
N ALA A 221 -17.95 -0.67 23.43
CA ALA A 221 -18.56 -1.81 22.73
C ALA A 221 -18.24 -1.87 21.22
N ALA A 222 -17.69 -0.80 20.65
CA ALA A 222 -17.42 -0.67 19.22
C ALA A 222 -15.99 -0.17 18.96
N ASP A 223 -15.51 -0.47 17.77
CA ASP A 223 -14.22 0.02 17.29
C ASP A 223 -14.38 1.42 16.71
N LEU A 224 -13.70 2.36 17.35
CA LEU A 224 -13.76 3.77 17.04
C LEU A 224 -12.53 4.15 16.22
N ARG A 225 -12.78 4.92 15.16
CA ARG A 225 -11.74 5.47 14.31
C ARG A 225 -11.42 6.90 14.74
N LEU A 226 -10.14 7.24 14.67
CA LEU A 226 -9.63 8.57 14.97
C LEU A 226 -9.53 9.36 13.67
N GLN A 227 -9.86 10.66 13.72
CA GLN A 227 -9.63 11.56 12.59
C GLN A 227 -8.96 12.84 13.09
N PHE A 228 -7.74 13.08 12.61
CA PHE A 228 -7.02 14.32 12.84
C PHE A 228 -6.99 15.15 11.56
N ARG A 229 -7.24 16.45 11.70
CA ARG A 229 -7.10 17.42 10.60
C ARG A 229 -6.30 18.60 11.08
N ALA A 230 -5.32 19.03 10.28
CA ALA A 230 -4.62 20.29 10.53
C ALA A 230 -5.23 21.35 9.61
N LEU A 231 -5.99 22.27 10.19
CA LEU A 231 -6.69 23.34 9.49
C LEU A 231 -5.75 24.54 9.29
N PRO A 232 -5.74 25.17 8.10
CA PRO A 232 -5.04 26.43 7.91
C PRO A 232 -5.68 27.54 8.74
N MET A 233 -4.86 28.28 9.49
CA MET A 233 -5.37 29.40 10.30
C MET A 233 -5.59 30.69 9.49
N ARG A 234 -4.87 30.85 8.37
CA ARG A 234 -4.83 32.11 7.59
C ARG A 234 -5.44 32.02 6.20
N SER A 235 -5.82 30.82 5.76
CA SER A 235 -6.48 30.60 4.47
C SER A 235 -7.85 29.99 4.74
N SER A 236 -8.86 30.49 4.04
CA SER A 236 -10.23 29.94 4.06
C SER A 236 -10.48 28.94 2.94
N THR A 237 -9.56 28.82 1.99
CA THR A 237 -9.67 28.05 0.75
C THR A 237 -8.75 26.84 0.72
N MET A 238 -7.63 26.89 1.44
CA MET A 238 -6.71 25.76 1.52
C MET A 238 -7.35 24.59 2.28
N PRO A 239 -7.36 23.37 1.71
CA PRO A 239 -7.87 22.19 2.41
C PRO A 239 -6.99 21.84 3.62
N PRO A 240 -7.52 21.12 4.61
CA PRO A 240 -6.70 20.64 5.73
C PRO A 240 -5.74 19.53 5.30
N TRP A 241 -4.68 19.37 6.08
CA TRP A 241 -3.95 18.11 6.11
C TRP A 241 -4.84 17.05 6.76
N GLY A 242 -4.77 15.80 6.27
CA GLY A 242 -5.54 14.70 6.85
C GLY A 242 -7.00 14.65 6.41
N GLU A 243 -7.39 15.34 5.34
CA GLU A 243 -8.76 15.24 4.81
C GLU A 243 -9.05 13.79 4.34
N GLY A 244 -10.11 13.19 4.89
CA GLY A 244 -10.52 11.81 4.58
C GLY A 244 -9.57 10.73 5.10
N MET A 245 -8.82 11.03 6.17
CA MET A 245 -7.78 10.17 6.73
C MET A 245 -8.15 9.69 8.14
N ASP A 246 -9.36 9.15 8.32
CA ASP A 246 -9.70 8.46 9.56
C ASP A 246 -9.02 7.09 9.62
N HIS A 247 -8.65 6.63 10.82
CA HIS A 247 -7.89 5.39 10.99
C HIS A 247 -8.22 4.69 12.29
N ASP A 248 -8.03 3.37 12.30
CA ASP A 248 -8.03 2.60 13.54
C ASP A 248 -6.73 2.89 14.31
N PRO A 249 -6.78 3.12 15.63
CA PRO A 249 -5.59 3.48 16.40
C PRO A 249 -4.58 2.32 16.47
N CYS A 250 -3.37 2.64 16.91
CA CYS A 250 -2.29 1.68 17.16
C CYS A 250 -1.90 0.93 15.88
N ASP A 251 -1.52 1.69 14.85
CA ASP A 251 -1.08 1.15 13.56
C ASP A 251 -2.12 0.24 12.88
N TRP A 252 -3.41 0.56 13.03
CA TRP A 252 -4.55 -0.22 12.53
C TRP A 252 -4.69 -1.64 13.10
N MET A 253 -4.00 -1.95 14.20
CA MET A 253 -3.91 -3.33 14.70
C MET A 253 -4.50 -3.54 16.09
N TRP A 254 -4.84 -2.47 16.83
CA TRP A 254 -5.41 -2.60 18.18
C TRP A 254 -6.74 -1.85 18.33
N PRO A 255 -7.88 -2.53 18.08
CA PRO A 255 -9.19 -1.92 18.12
C PRO A 255 -9.55 -1.35 19.50
N THR A 256 -10.32 -0.26 19.55
CA THR A 256 -10.71 0.39 20.82
C THR A 256 -11.61 -0.47 21.69
N SER A 257 -12.32 -1.44 21.14
CA SER A 257 -13.10 -2.40 21.95
C SER A 257 -12.24 -3.32 22.81
N LEU A 258 -10.94 -3.45 22.49
CA LEU A 258 -9.97 -4.22 23.27
C LEU A 258 -9.13 -3.34 24.21
N TRP A 259 -9.47 -2.06 24.34
CA TRP A 259 -8.74 -1.19 25.26
C TRP A 259 -9.14 -1.47 26.70
N GLU A 260 -8.18 -1.35 27.59
CA GLU A 260 -8.38 -1.49 29.04
C GLU A 260 -8.63 -0.11 29.66
N PRO A 261 -9.69 0.06 30.47
CA PRO A 261 -9.91 1.27 31.23
C PRO A 261 -8.71 1.72 32.06
N GLY A 262 -8.40 3.01 32.02
CA GLY A 262 -7.27 3.62 32.73
C GLY A 262 -5.89 3.43 32.07
N ARG A 263 -5.78 2.61 31.04
CA ARG A 263 -4.50 2.38 30.33
C ARG A 263 -4.29 3.43 29.23
N ILE A 264 -3.05 3.91 29.08
CA ILE A 264 -2.70 4.89 28.07
C ILE A 264 -2.23 4.19 26.79
N TYR A 265 -2.98 4.40 25.72
CA TYR A 265 -2.68 3.95 24.37
C TYR A 265 -2.05 5.07 23.56
N ARG A 266 -0.93 4.77 22.92
CA ARG A 266 -0.17 5.66 22.06
C ARG A 266 -0.45 5.29 20.60
N ASP A 267 -0.86 6.29 19.83
CA ASP A 267 -1.03 6.18 18.40
C ASP A 267 -0.09 7.15 17.65
N ARG A 268 0.45 6.71 16.52
CA ARG A 268 1.34 7.54 15.68
C ARG A 268 0.91 7.43 14.23
N TYR A 269 0.42 8.54 13.68
CA TYR A 269 -0.22 8.61 12.38
C TYR A 269 0.32 9.75 11.52
N GLY A 270 0.38 9.54 10.19
CA GLY A 270 0.83 10.56 9.24
C GLY A 270 -0.33 11.21 8.50
N LEU A 271 -0.55 12.51 8.69
CA LEU A 271 -1.48 13.30 7.89
C LEU A 271 -0.86 13.68 6.55
N ARG A 272 -1.52 13.29 5.46
CA ARG A 272 -1.13 13.68 4.11
C ARG A 272 -1.45 15.15 3.89
N PRO A 273 -0.57 15.87 3.17
CA PRO A 273 -0.87 17.23 2.75
C PRO A 273 -1.97 17.24 1.68
N PRO A 274 -2.63 18.40 1.49
CA PRO A 274 -3.49 18.65 0.34
C PRO A 274 -2.87 18.25 -1.00
N ARG A 275 -3.74 18.02 -2.00
CA ARG A 275 -3.30 17.69 -3.37
C ARG A 275 -2.39 18.80 -3.92
N PRO A 276 -1.40 18.47 -4.78
CA PRO A 276 -0.59 19.47 -5.46
C PRO A 276 -1.47 20.53 -6.14
N GLY A 277 -1.10 21.81 -6.03
CA GLY A 277 -1.86 22.93 -6.58
C GLY A 277 -2.95 23.51 -5.67
N LEU A 278 -3.24 22.87 -4.53
CA LEU A 278 -4.19 23.38 -3.52
C LEU A 278 -3.50 24.01 -2.29
N LEU A 279 -2.17 24.12 -2.32
CA LEU A 279 -1.40 24.78 -1.27
C LEU A 279 -1.16 26.23 -1.66
N GLU A 280 -1.56 27.13 -0.77
CA GLU A 280 -1.26 28.56 -0.86
C GLU A 280 0.05 28.84 -0.10
N SER A 281 0.85 29.78 -0.61
CA SER A 281 2.14 30.21 -0.05
C SER A 281 1.97 31.22 1.09
#